data_AF-A0A933NQ05-F1
#
_entry.id   AF-A0A933NQ05-F1
#
_cell.length_a   1.000
_cell.length_b   1.000
_cell.length_c   1.000
_cell.angle_alpha   90.00
_cell.angle_beta   90.00
_cell.angle_gamma   90.00
#
_symmetry.space_group_name_H-M   'P 1'
#
loop_
_entity.id
_entity.type
_entity.pdbx_description
1 polymer ?
#
loop_
_entity_poly.entity_id
_entity_poly.type
_entity_poly.pdbx_seq_one_letter_code
_entity_poly.pdbx_strand_id
1 'polypeptide(L)'
;MGCELQANSSIDRFIQNSTRKARRAILFLQQCQAALTEKLLDLGDWLKALFGIRPEVPMLPQDTRDPQARAQQLAESRKQWRYQSPAFLPPLSNVDGKPPGEELSGAYFAQMLPVLLDMAANQVQSCHKFFEDNPQVEPDLKALPAYIEQASGSVGPTTLLKNMMVSLLDGKVPRPRTLASYDKIYQTIPRPSLAASYQDDLAFAYQRIGGGNNTIIQRVAAVPDTLPVTDTLFQKVCGVEGTTLEAAAKEGRLYLCDYRILDGIPAGEVFGMAKSVTAPLALFYLQPGGTEGGVLRPIAIQLGQRPDSEQTPVFTPLDGIKW
;
A
#
# COMPACT_ATOMS: atom_id res chain seq x y z
N MET A 1 9.66 35.35 25.70
CA MET A 1 9.26 34.01 26.21
C MET A 1 7.78 33.88 26.59
N GLY A 2 7.06 34.92 27.04
CA GLY A 2 5.63 34.77 27.41
C GLY A 2 4.61 34.69 26.25
N CYS A 3 4.93 35.27 25.08
CA CYS A 3 4.00 35.39 23.95
C CYS A 3 3.95 34.13 23.05
N GLU A 4 5.08 33.41 22.89
CA GLU A 4 5.17 32.18 22.07
C GLU A 4 4.50 30.97 22.73
N LEU A 5 4.56 30.85 24.07
CA LEU A 5 3.90 29.77 24.81
C LEU A 5 2.36 29.88 24.78
N GLN A 6 1.81 31.10 24.73
CA GLN A 6 0.36 31.31 24.61
C GLN A 6 -0.17 31.01 23.20
N ALA A 7 0.60 31.32 22.15
CA ALA A 7 0.24 31.02 20.76
C ALA A 7 0.20 29.49 20.51
N ASN A 8 1.20 28.74 20.97
CA ASN A 8 1.22 27.27 20.86
C ASN A 8 0.07 26.61 21.60
N SER A 9 -0.26 27.07 22.82
CA SER A 9 -1.38 26.52 23.60
C SER A 9 -2.76 26.81 23.00
N SER A 10 -2.87 27.81 22.13
CA SER A 10 -4.11 28.23 21.46
C SER A 10 -4.32 27.46 20.16
N ILE A 11 -3.24 27.20 19.41
CA ILE A 11 -3.25 26.34 18.22
C ILE A 11 -3.54 24.89 18.61
N ASP A 12 -2.89 24.35 19.66
CA ASP A 12 -3.17 23.00 20.14
C ASP A 12 -4.61 22.82 20.62
N ARG A 13 -5.16 23.82 21.33
CA ARG A 13 -6.58 23.82 21.73
C ARG A 13 -7.52 23.92 20.54
N PHE A 14 -7.15 24.71 19.53
CA PHE A 14 -7.93 24.86 18.31
C PHE A 14 -7.94 23.55 17.51
N ILE A 15 -6.78 22.89 17.34
CA ILE A 15 -6.66 21.58 16.69
C ILE A 15 -7.47 20.55 17.46
N GLN A 16 -7.25 20.39 18.76
CA GLN A 16 -7.98 19.39 19.57
C GLN A 16 -9.50 19.61 19.56
N ASN A 17 -9.96 20.86 19.70
CA ASN A 17 -11.39 21.15 19.66
C ASN A 17 -12.01 20.97 18.26
N SER A 18 -11.26 21.31 17.20
CA SER A 18 -11.70 21.11 15.82
C SER A 18 -11.80 19.63 15.48
N THR A 19 -10.80 18.83 15.88
CA THR A 19 -10.80 17.37 15.72
C THR A 19 -11.93 16.71 16.50
N ARG A 20 -12.23 17.19 17.73
CA ARG A 20 -13.32 16.64 18.56
C ARG A 20 -14.71 17.00 18.01
N LYS A 21 -14.90 18.22 17.51
CA LYS A 21 -16.14 18.65 16.84
C LYS A 21 -16.33 17.90 15.51
N ALA A 22 -15.27 17.76 14.72
CA ALA A 22 -15.29 16.97 13.48
C ALA A 22 -15.65 15.51 13.76
N ARG A 23 -15.01 14.84 14.73
CA ARG A 23 -15.33 13.46 15.11
C ARG A 23 -16.78 13.28 15.56
N ARG A 24 -17.34 14.22 16.33
CA ARG A 24 -18.75 14.19 16.74
C ARG A 24 -19.70 14.40 15.56
N ALA A 25 -19.40 15.34 14.67
CA ALA A 25 -20.18 15.57 13.46
C ALA A 25 -20.15 14.35 12.53
N ILE A 26 -19.00 13.68 12.42
CA ILE A 26 -18.85 12.46 11.61
C ILE A 26 -19.65 11.30 12.20
N LEU A 27 -19.56 11.05 13.51
CA LEU A 27 -20.36 10.02 14.18
C LEU A 27 -21.86 10.27 13.99
N PHE A 28 -22.29 11.53 14.10
CA PHE A 28 -23.67 11.94 13.86
C PHE A 28 -24.08 11.71 12.40
N LEU A 29 -23.25 12.10 11.43
CA LEU A 29 -23.50 11.87 10.00
C LEU A 29 -23.54 10.37 9.66
N GLN A 30 -22.67 9.55 10.25
CA GLN A 30 -22.67 8.09 10.09
C GLN A 30 -23.97 7.46 10.63
N GLN A 31 -24.42 7.90 11.81
CA GLN A 31 -25.69 7.44 12.39
C GLN A 31 -26.90 7.88 11.55
N CYS A 32 -26.94 9.14 11.13
CA CYS A 32 -28.00 9.64 10.25
C CYS A 32 -28.01 8.90 8.91
N GLN A 33 -26.85 8.60 8.35
CA GLN A 33 -26.75 7.91 7.08
C GLN A 33 -27.17 6.44 7.19
N ALA A 34 -26.78 5.73 8.25
CA ALA A 34 -27.22 4.36 8.49
C ALA A 34 -28.75 4.28 8.61
N ALA A 35 -29.35 5.17 9.42
CA ALA A 35 -30.79 5.25 9.61
C ALA A 35 -31.54 5.67 8.32
N LEU A 36 -30.96 6.53 7.50
CA LEU A 36 -31.54 6.92 6.21
C LEU A 36 -31.45 5.79 5.18
N THR A 37 -30.35 5.05 5.16
CA THR A 37 -30.13 3.92 4.24
C THR A 37 -31.09 2.78 4.55
N GLU A 38 -31.27 2.45 5.83
CA GLU A 38 -32.24 1.46 6.30
C GLU A 38 -33.67 1.85 5.91
N LYS A 39 -34.08 3.10 6.17
CA LYS A 39 -35.41 3.61 5.78
C LYS A 39 -35.64 3.67 4.27
N LEU A 40 -34.60 3.94 3.48
CA LEU A 40 -34.69 3.98 2.02
C LEU A 40 -34.74 2.57 1.41
N LEU A 41 -34.06 1.59 2.01
CA LEU A 41 -34.17 0.18 1.65
C LEU A 41 -35.58 -0.34 1.96
N ASP A 42 -36.09 -0.05 3.17
CA ASP A 42 -37.47 -0.39 3.56
C ASP A 42 -38.51 0.26 2.65
N LEU A 43 -38.33 1.54 2.28
CA LEU A 43 -39.22 2.22 1.33
C LEU A 43 -39.13 1.61 -0.07
N GLY A 44 -37.94 1.26 -0.53
CA GLY A 44 -37.72 0.60 -1.81
C GLY A 44 -38.38 -0.76 -1.89
N ASP A 45 -38.27 -1.57 -0.84
CA ASP A 45 -38.88 -2.89 -0.76
C ASP A 45 -40.40 -2.81 -0.55
N TRP A 46 -40.88 -1.81 0.20
CA TRP A 46 -42.31 -1.49 0.30
C TRP A 46 -42.90 -1.06 -1.04
N LEU A 47 -42.22 -0.21 -1.81
CA LEU A 47 -42.67 0.20 -3.15
C LEU A 47 -42.68 -0.98 -4.12
N LYS A 48 -41.66 -1.84 -4.12
CA LYS A 48 -41.65 -3.07 -4.93
C LYS A 48 -42.83 -3.98 -4.58
N ALA A 49 -43.14 -4.14 -3.30
CA ALA A 49 -44.29 -4.92 -2.84
C ALA A 49 -45.63 -4.28 -3.26
N LEU A 50 -45.77 -2.95 -3.13
CA LEU A 50 -46.96 -2.19 -3.52
C LEU A 50 -47.29 -2.32 -5.02
N PHE A 51 -46.26 -2.30 -5.87
CA PHE A 51 -46.40 -2.44 -7.33
C PHE A 51 -46.30 -3.89 -7.81
N GLY A 52 -46.24 -4.88 -6.91
CA GLY A 52 -46.15 -6.30 -7.26
C GLY A 52 -44.87 -6.68 -8.04
N ILE A 53 -43.82 -5.86 -7.96
CA ILE A 53 -42.53 -6.08 -8.59
C ILE A 53 -41.84 -7.21 -7.82
N ARG A 54 -41.96 -8.45 -8.31
CA ARG A 54 -41.21 -9.58 -7.78
C ARG A 54 -39.76 -9.46 -8.25
N PRO A 55 -38.76 -9.75 -7.39
CA PRO A 55 -37.38 -9.83 -7.85
C PRO A 55 -37.29 -10.88 -8.97
N GLU A 56 -36.67 -10.51 -10.09
CA GLU A 56 -36.41 -11.47 -11.16
C GLU A 56 -35.58 -12.62 -10.62
N VAL A 57 -36.06 -13.85 -10.81
CA VAL A 57 -35.29 -15.05 -10.50
C VAL A 57 -34.11 -15.09 -11.47
N PRO A 58 -32.85 -15.15 -11.00
CA PRO A 58 -31.71 -15.27 -11.89
C PRO A 58 -31.83 -16.54 -12.73
N MET A 59 -31.86 -16.38 -14.06
CA MET A 59 -32.00 -17.49 -15.02
C MET A 59 -30.85 -17.47 -16.02
N LEU A 60 -30.47 -18.65 -16.51
CA LEU A 60 -29.56 -18.74 -17.64
C LEU A 60 -30.25 -18.24 -18.92
N PRO A 61 -29.50 -17.81 -19.94
CA PRO A 61 -30.08 -17.25 -21.17
C PRO A 61 -31.07 -18.19 -21.87
N GLN A 62 -30.88 -19.51 -21.77
CA GLN A 62 -31.79 -20.50 -22.37
C GLN A 62 -33.10 -20.70 -21.60
N ASP A 63 -33.13 -20.33 -20.32
CA ASP A 63 -34.28 -20.50 -19.42
C ASP A 63 -35.06 -19.19 -19.22
N THR A 64 -34.59 -18.10 -19.85
CA THR A 64 -35.19 -16.78 -19.69
C THR A 64 -36.58 -16.73 -20.32
N ARG A 65 -37.51 -16.10 -19.60
CA ARG A 65 -38.89 -15.90 -20.07
C ARG A 65 -38.98 -14.81 -21.15
N ASP A 66 -38.02 -13.90 -21.18
CA ASP A 66 -37.93 -12.82 -22.17
C ASP A 66 -36.48 -12.67 -22.67
N PRO A 67 -36.11 -13.36 -23.77
CA PRO A 67 -34.79 -13.25 -24.37
C PRO A 67 -34.53 -11.87 -24.99
N GLN A 68 -35.57 -11.20 -25.45
CA GLN A 68 -35.46 -9.92 -26.15
C GLN A 68 -35.14 -8.78 -25.18
N ALA A 69 -35.85 -8.71 -24.04
CA ALA A 69 -35.56 -7.74 -22.99
C ALA A 69 -34.12 -7.90 -22.46
N ARG A 70 -33.67 -9.15 -22.24
CA ARG A 70 -32.28 -9.43 -21.83
C ARG A 70 -31.26 -8.98 -22.87
N ALA A 71 -31.52 -9.25 -24.15
CA ALA A 71 -30.64 -8.81 -25.24
C ALA A 71 -30.57 -7.28 -25.34
N GLN A 72 -31.69 -6.59 -25.16
CA GLN A 72 -31.76 -5.12 -25.12
C GLN A 72 -30.99 -4.54 -23.92
N GLN A 73 -31.18 -5.13 -22.73
CA GLN A 73 -30.44 -4.74 -21.52
C GLN A 73 -28.92 -4.89 -21.72
N LEU A 74 -28.48 -6.01 -22.31
CA LEU A 74 -27.06 -6.23 -22.64
C LEU A 74 -26.54 -5.22 -23.67
N ALA A 75 -27.33 -4.90 -24.69
CA ALA A 75 -26.97 -3.90 -25.68
C ALA A 75 -26.81 -2.51 -25.06
N GLU A 76 -27.68 -2.14 -24.12
CA GLU A 76 -27.57 -0.87 -23.38
C GLU A 76 -26.37 -0.86 -22.43
N SER A 77 -26.16 -1.95 -21.69
CA SER A 77 -24.98 -2.11 -20.81
C SER A 77 -23.67 -1.95 -21.59
N ARG A 78 -23.54 -2.52 -22.80
CA ARG A 78 -22.34 -2.36 -23.65
C ARG A 78 -22.11 -0.93 -24.13
N LYS A 79 -23.15 -0.09 -24.19
CA LYS A 79 -22.96 1.34 -24.52
C LYS A 79 -22.33 2.11 -23.36
N GLN A 80 -22.58 1.68 -22.12
CA GLN A 80 -22.06 2.25 -20.88
C GLN A 80 -20.67 1.69 -20.53
N TRP A 81 -20.48 0.38 -20.67
CA TRP A 81 -19.23 -0.33 -20.40
C TRP A 81 -18.37 -0.41 -21.65
N ARG A 82 -17.73 0.72 -21.97
CA ARG A 82 -16.76 0.81 -23.07
C ARG A 82 -15.37 0.52 -22.52
N TYR A 83 -14.51 -0.06 -23.34
CA TYR A 83 -13.13 -0.36 -22.97
C TYR A 83 -12.16 0.37 -23.89
N GLN A 84 -11.11 0.91 -23.30
CA GLN A 84 -10.01 1.56 -23.99
C GLN A 84 -8.68 1.12 -23.38
N SER A 85 -7.60 1.23 -24.15
CA SER A 85 -6.25 1.17 -23.58
C SER A 85 -5.72 2.61 -23.51
N PRO A 86 -5.77 3.25 -22.33
CA PRO A 86 -5.37 4.64 -22.24
C PRO A 86 -3.87 4.80 -22.44
N ALA A 87 -3.46 5.92 -23.06
CA ALA A 87 -2.06 6.18 -23.43
C ALA A 87 -1.07 6.16 -22.25
N PHE A 88 -1.55 6.35 -21.01
CA PHE A 88 -0.72 6.30 -19.80
C PHE A 88 -0.58 4.89 -19.20
N LEU A 89 -1.31 3.88 -19.69
CA LEU A 89 -1.22 2.47 -19.27
C LEU A 89 -1.35 1.44 -20.43
N PRO A 90 -0.64 1.58 -21.56
CA PRO A 90 -0.67 0.55 -22.61
C PRO A 90 0.08 -0.72 -22.16
N PRO A 91 -0.35 -1.94 -22.53
CA PRO A 91 -1.53 -2.31 -23.34
C PRO A 91 -2.77 -2.65 -22.48
N LEU A 92 -2.81 -2.21 -21.22
CA LEU A 92 -3.87 -2.63 -20.29
C LEU A 92 -5.22 -2.09 -20.74
N SER A 93 -6.21 -2.98 -20.75
CA SER A 93 -7.60 -2.60 -20.99
C SER A 93 -8.19 -1.96 -19.74
N ASN A 94 -8.85 -0.82 -19.91
CA ASN A 94 -9.50 -0.08 -18.85
C ASN A 94 -10.88 0.38 -19.32
N VAL A 95 -11.79 0.66 -18.38
CA VAL A 95 -13.11 1.18 -18.73
C VAL A 95 -12.96 2.63 -19.23
N ASP A 96 -13.63 2.94 -20.33
CA ASP A 96 -13.68 4.27 -20.92
C ASP A 96 -14.69 5.13 -20.16
N GLY A 97 -14.17 5.77 -19.11
CA GLY A 97 -14.97 6.52 -18.17
C GLY A 97 -15.66 5.62 -17.15
N LYS A 98 -16.30 6.25 -16.17
CA LYS A 98 -17.02 5.57 -15.12
C LYS A 98 -18.49 5.42 -15.54
N PRO A 99 -19.05 4.20 -15.61
CA PRO A 99 -20.46 4.01 -15.91
C PRO A 99 -21.35 4.69 -14.84
N PRO A 100 -22.49 5.29 -15.23
CA PRO A 100 -23.43 5.86 -14.27
C PRO A 100 -23.95 4.79 -13.30
N GLY A 101 -24.03 5.10 -12.01
CA GLY A 101 -24.47 4.17 -10.97
C GLY A 101 -23.35 3.36 -10.33
N GLU A 102 -22.14 3.34 -10.91
CA GLU A 102 -20.94 2.74 -10.33
C GLU A 102 -20.21 3.71 -9.39
N GLU A 103 -20.88 4.77 -8.94
CA GLU A 103 -20.33 5.66 -7.92
C GLU A 103 -20.10 4.97 -6.58
N LEU A 104 -18.94 5.24 -6.00
CA LEU A 104 -18.69 4.93 -4.59
C LEU A 104 -19.83 5.51 -3.77
N SER A 105 -20.44 4.67 -2.96
CA SER A 105 -21.60 5.05 -2.17
C SER A 105 -21.24 6.11 -1.14
N GLY A 106 -22.22 6.90 -0.70
CA GLY A 106 -22.03 7.77 0.46
C GLY A 106 -21.50 7.01 1.69
N ALA A 107 -21.85 5.73 1.83
CA ALA A 107 -21.46 4.90 2.97
C ALA A 107 -19.97 4.56 2.93
N TYR A 108 -19.47 4.29 1.72
CA TYR A 108 -18.04 4.17 1.49
C TYR A 108 -17.31 5.46 1.91
N PHE A 109 -17.81 6.62 1.47
CA PHE A 109 -17.19 7.90 1.82
C PHE A 109 -17.23 8.20 3.32
N ALA A 110 -18.32 7.88 4.02
CA ALA A 110 -18.43 8.06 5.46
C ALA A 110 -17.47 7.16 6.26
N GLN A 111 -17.08 6.00 5.73
CA GLN A 111 -16.05 5.14 6.31
C GLN A 111 -14.62 5.64 5.99
N MET A 112 -14.41 6.16 4.79
CA MET A 112 -13.09 6.65 4.35
C MET A 112 -12.72 8.01 4.98
N LEU A 113 -13.69 8.89 5.21
CA LEU A 113 -13.47 10.25 5.71
C LEU A 113 -12.69 10.32 7.03
N PRO A 114 -13.00 9.54 8.08
CA PRO A 114 -12.18 9.50 9.31
C PRO A 114 -10.71 9.18 9.04
N VAL A 115 -10.42 8.18 8.21
CA VAL A 115 -9.05 7.76 7.89
C VAL A 115 -8.29 8.91 7.20
N LEU A 116 -8.92 9.56 6.24
CA LEU A 116 -8.31 10.70 5.54
C LEU A 116 -8.05 11.89 6.47
N LEU A 117 -8.95 12.15 7.42
CA LEU A 117 -8.77 13.21 8.41
C LEU A 117 -7.65 12.88 9.41
N ASP A 118 -7.55 11.63 9.87
CA ASP A 118 -6.45 11.21 10.75
C ASP A 118 -5.10 11.28 10.01
N MET A 119 -5.05 10.90 8.72
CA MET A 119 -3.86 11.08 7.88
C MET A 119 -3.49 12.56 7.69
N ALA A 120 -4.47 13.43 7.46
CA ALA A 120 -4.25 14.86 7.33
C ALA A 120 -3.72 15.48 8.63
N ALA A 121 -4.31 15.11 9.77
CA ALA A 121 -3.86 15.56 11.08
C ALA A 121 -2.42 15.10 11.37
N ASN A 122 -2.10 13.85 11.04
CA ASN A 122 -0.74 13.33 11.15
C ASN A 122 0.26 14.14 10.34
N GLN A 123 -0.10 14.47 9.09
CA GLN A 123 0.76 15.23 8.19
C GLN A 123 1.02 16.64 8.74
N VAL A 124 -0.02 17.35 9.20
CA VAL A 124 0.13 18.68 9.81
C VAL A 124 1.07 18.63 11.00
N GLN A 125 0.89 17.64 11.89
CA GLN A 125 1.76 17.49 13.06
C GLN A 125 3.19 17.10 12.67
N SER A 126 3.37 16.25 11.66
CA SER A 126 4.68 15.88 11.14
C SER A 126 5.42 17.09 10.55
N CYS A 127 4.71 17.95 9.81
CA CYS A 127 5.27 19.19 9.27
C CYS A 127 5.63 20.17 10.40
N HIS A 128 4.74 20.37 11.37
CA HIS A 128 5.01 21.23 12.52
C HIS A 128 6.28 20.81 13.24
N LYS A 129 6.36 19.53 13.62
CA LYS A 129 7.52 18.96 14.31
C LYS A 129 8.81 19.07 13.49
N PHE A 130 8.70 18.92 12.17
CA PHE A 130 9.84 19.11 11.29
C PHE A 130 10.41 20.53 11.39
N PHE A 131 9.56 21.56 11.30
CA PHE A 131 10.01 22.97 11.39
C PHE A 131 10.50 23.33 12.80
N GLU A 132 9.90 22.77 13.85
CA GLU A 132 10.41 22.91 15.22
C GLU A 132 11.83 22.33 15.37
N ASP A 133 12.06 21.13 14.83
CA ASP A 133 13.37 20.46 14.88
C ASP A 133 14.40 21.13 13.94
N ASN A 134 13.96 21.99 13.01
CA ASN A 134 14.80 22.61 11.97
C ASN A 134 14.48 24.12 11.82
N PRO A 135 14.72 24.95 12.84
CA PRO A 135 14.36 26.37 12.84
C PRO A 135 15.05 27.19 11.72
N GLN A 136 16.15 26.68 11.17
CA GLN A 136 16.86 27.26 10.03
C GLN A 136 16.11 27.11 8.69
N VAL A 137 15.05 26.29 8.63
CA VAL A 137 14.27 26.06 7.42
C VAL A 137 13.00 26.90 7.50
N GLU A 138 12.93 27.98 6.72
CA GLU A 138 11.74 28.82 6.67
C GLU A 138 10.59 28.12 5.91
N PRO A 139 9.37 28.06 6.47
CA PRO A 139 8.21 27.56 5.74
C PRO A 139 7.86 28.53 4.61
N ASP A 140 7.67 28.01 3.38
CA ASP A 140 7.18 28.81 2.26
C ASP A 140 5.66 29.06 2.40
N LEU A 141 5.31 29.98 3.32
CA LEU A 141 3.93 30.33 3.66
C LEU A 141 3.17 31.00 2.50
N LYS A 142 3.86 31.44 1.44
CA LYS A 142 3.24 32.09 0.27
C LYS A 142 2.47 31.10 -0.60
N ALA A 143 2.84 29.81 -0.57
CA ALA A 143 2.13 28.76 -1.32
C ALA A 143 0.91 28.21 -0.56
N LEU A 144 0.83 28.43 0.77
CA LEU A 144 -0.20 27.86 1.64
C LEU A 144 -1.64 28.24 1.26
N PRO A 145 -1.96 29.51 0.90
CA PRO A 145 -3.30 29.88 0.45
C PRO A 145 -3.72 29.17 -0.83
N ALA A 146 -2.82 29.04 -1.81
CA ALA A 146 -3.09 28.33 -3.06
C ALA A 146 -3.34 26.82 -2.82
N TYR A 147 -2.61 26.20 -1.90
CA TYR A 147 -2.87 24.81 -1.49
C TYR A 147 -4.21 24.64 -0.77
N ILE A 148 -4.58 25.56 0.12
CA ILE A 148 -5.87 25.54 0.83
C ILE A 148 -7.04 25.77 -0.15
N GLU A 149 -6.87 26.68 -1.11
CA GLU A 149 -7.86 27.00 -2.15
C GLU A 149 -8.04 25.84 -3.15
N GLN A 150 -6.94 25.21 -3.57
CA GLN A 150 -6.98 23.99 -4.39
C GLN A 150 -7.60 22.80 -3.64
N ALA A 151 -7.42 22.71 -2.32
CA ALA A 151 -8.03 21.68 -1.48
C ALA A 151 -9.53 21.93 -1.19
N SER A 152 -10.00 23.17 -1.26
CA SER A 152 -11.39 23.56 -1.01
C SER A 152 -12.25 23.66 -2.27
N GLY A 153 -11.64 23.85 -3.46
CA GLY A 153 -12.35 24.03 -4.73
C GLY A 153 -12.78 22.76 -5.48
N SER A 154 -12.39 21.56 -5.03
CA SER A 154 -12.70 20.29 -5.73
C SER A 154 -13.39 19.31 -4.79
N VAL A 155 -14.69 19.16 -4.96
CA VAL A 155 -15.59 18.36 -4.11
C VAL A 155 -15.25 16.87 -4.23
N GLY A 156 -14.34 16.39 -3.38
CA GLY A 156 -14.02 14.97 -3.29
C GLY A 156 -12.95 14.67 -2.23
N PRO A 157 -13.16 13.68 -1.35
CA PRO A 157 -12.18 13.31 -0.32
C PRO A 157 -10.82 12.84 -0.89
N THR A 158 -10.77 12.41 -2.15
CA THR A 158 -9.53 12.06 -2.87
C THR A 158 -8.67 13.27 -3.23
N THR A 159 -9.25 14.47 -3.34
CA THR A 159 -8.50 15.68 -3.71
C THR A 159 -7.71 16.24 -2.53
N LEU A 160 -8.23 16.13 -1.32
CA LEU A 160 -7.50 16.48 -0.09
C LEU A 160 -6.23 15.63 0.02
N LEU A 161 -6.35 14.31 -0.18
CA LEU A 161 -5.22 13.39 -0.19
C LEU A 161 -4.23 13.72 -1.33
N LYS A 162 -4.74 13.97 -2.54
CA LYS A 162 -3.92 14.31 -3.72
C LYS A 162 -3.13 15.59 -3.50
N ASN A 163 -3.74 16.65 -2.95
CA ASN A 163 -3.06 17.92 -2.70
C ASN A 163 -2.07 17.82 -1.53
N MET A 164 -2.36 17.03 -0.49
CA MET A 164 -1.38 16.74 0.57
C MET A 164 -0.18 15.94 0.04
N MET A 165 -0.42 14.95 -0.82
CA MET A 165 0.65 14.20 -1.49
C MET A 165 1.45 15.09 -2.44
N VAL A 166 0.81 16.00 -3.18
CA VAL A 166 1.51 16.97 -4.05
C VAL A 166 2.38 17.92 -3.23
N SER A 167 1.95 18.37 -2.05
CA SER A 167 2.78 19.18 -1.15
C SER A 167 4.02 18.43 -0.62
N LEU A 168 3.90 17.13 -0.35
CA LEU A 168 5.04 16.22 -0.08
C LEU A 168 5.92 16.01 -1.33
N LEU A 169 5.31 16.05 -2.51
CA LEU A 169 5.91 15.79 -3.81
C LEU A 169 6.38 17.06 -4.56
N ASP A 170 6.35 18.24 -3.95
CA ASP A 170 6.99 19.47 -4.49
C ASP A 170 8.36 19.75 -3.84
N GLY A 171 8.91 18.78 -3.09
CA GLY A 171 10.31 18.80 -2.62
C GLY A 171 10.58 19.75 -1.46
N LYS A 172 9.55 20.43 -0.93
CA LYS A 172 9.66 21.42 0.14
C LYS A 172 9.58 20.83 1.55
N VAL A 173 9.03 19.62 1.73
CA VAL A 173 9.14 18.87 2.99
C VAL A 173 10.37 17.97 2.92
N PRO A 174 11.42 18.20 3.73
CA PRO A 174 12.67 17.46 3.58
C PRO A 174 12.47 15.98 3.92
N ARG A 175 12.99 15.11 3.04
CA ARG A 175 12.97 13.66 3.25
C ARG A 175 13.73 13.31 4.55
N PRO A 176 13.23 12.36 5.36
CA PRO A 176 13.98 11.80 6.48
C PRO A 176 15.40 11.39 6.03
N ARG A 177 16.43 11.95 6.68
CA ARG A 177 17.85 11.66 6.35
C ARG A 177 18.47 10.56 7.21
N THR A 178 17.77 10.15 8.26
CA THR A 178 18.22 9.09 9.17
C THR A 178 17.08 8.11 9.41
N LEU A 179 17.41 6.87 9.81
CA LEU A 179 16.43 5.86 10.17
C LEU A 179 15.52 6.35 11.31
N ALA A 180 16.09 7.00 12.34
CA ALA A 180 15.33 7.59 13.44
C ALA A 180 14.35 8.69 12.99
N SER A 181 14.65 9.40 11.90
CA SER A 181 13.75 10.42 11.34
C SER A 181 12.49 9.81 10.73
N TYR A 182 12.51 8.54 10.29
CA TYR A 182 11.31 7.88 9.78
C TYR A 182 10.27 7.64 10.89
N ASP A 183 10.69 7.43 12.13
CA ASP A 183 9.75 7.28 13.24
C ASP A 183 8.97 8.58 13.51
N LYS A 184 9.56 9.73 13.17
CA LYS A 184 8.94 11.04 13.34
C LYS A 184 7.81 11.30 12.33
N ILE A 185 7.62 10.49 11.30
CA ILE A 185 6.47 10.66 10.39
C ILE A 185 5.16 10.11 10.99
N TYR A 186 5.23 9.28 12.03
CA TYR A 186 4.09 8.68 12.72
C TYR A 186 3.77 9.46 13.99
N GLN A 187 3.04 10.57 13.88
CA GLN A 187 2.67 11.46 15.00
C GLN A 187 1.34 11.05 15.65
N THR A 188 0.28 10.96 14.85
CA THR A 188 -1.07 10.60 15.32
C THR A 188 -1.52 9.22 14.84
N ILE A 189 -0.93 8.72 13.76
CA ILE A 189 -1.18 7.36 13.27
C ILE A 189 -0.20 6.38 13.93
N PRO A 190 -0.64 5.13 14.20
CA PRO A 190 0.21 4.15 14.83
C PRO A 190 1.39 3.77 13.92
N ARG A 191 2.57 3.65 14.53
CA ARG A 191 3.74 3.09 13.88
C ARG A 191 3.47 1.63 13.47
N PRO A 192 3.82 1.20 12.25
CA PRO A 192 3.68 -0.20 11.85
C PRO A 192 4.48 -1.12 12.77
N SER A 193 3.90 -2.26 13.16
CA SER A 193 4.57 -3.23 14.05
C SER A 193 5.90 -3.74 13.46
N LEU A 194 5.96 -3.93 12.15
CA LEU A 194 7.18 -4.37 11.43
C LEU A 194 8.36 -3.39 11.61
N ALA A 195 8.11 -2.10 11.88
CA ALA A 195 9.18 -1.13 12.10
C ALA A 195 10.02 -1.43 13.36
N ALA A 196 9.51 -2.27 14.27
CA ALA A 196 10.27 -2.75 15.43
C ALA A 196 11.23 -3.91 15.11
N SER A 197 11.00 -4.64 14.01
CA SER A 197 11.73 -5.87 13.68
C SER A 197 12.23 -5.92 12.23
N TYR A 198 12.26 -4.81 11.52
CA TYR A 198 12.62 -4.78 10.09
C TYR A 198 14.05 -5.28 9.79
N GLN A 199 14.95 -5.27 10.78
CA GLN A 199 16.33 -5.77 10.68
C GLN A 199 16.47 -7.26 11.04
N ASP A 200 15.38 -7.90 11.50
CA ASP A 200 15.40 -9.32 11.85
C ASP A 200 15.20 -10.17 10.59
N ASP A 201 16.14 -11.08 10.32
CA ASP A 201 16.12 -12.01 9.19
C ASP A 201 14.85 -12.87 9.12
N LEU A 202 14.31 -13.26 10.28
CA LEU A 202 13.07 -14.03 10.36
C LEU A 202 11.87 -13.15 10.03
N ALA A 203 11.86 -11.89 10.46
CA ALA A 203 10.82 -10.94 10.07
C ALA A 203 10.91 -10.61 8.57
N PHE A 204 12.11 -10.51 8.01
CA PHE A 204 12.34 -10.37 6.58
C PHE A 204 11.83 -11.59 5.80
N ALA A 205 12.19 -12.82 6.21
CA ALA A 205 11.75 -14.03 5.55
C ALA A 205 10.23 -14.24 5.69
N TYR A 206 9.65 -13.98 6.86
CA TYR A 206 8.22 -14.13 7.10
C TYR A 206 7.38 -13.27 6.15
N GLN A 207 7.87 -12.09 5.74
CA GLN A 207 7.16 -11.25 4.77
C GLN A 207 6.91 -11.94 3.41
N ARG A 208 7.66 -12.99 3.06
CA ARG A 208 7.44 -13.75 1.82
C ARG A 208 6.19 -14.63 1.87
N ILE A 209 5.70 -14.95 3.06
CA ILE A 209 4.54 -15.82 3.27
C ILE A 209 3.39 -15.11 4.01
N GLY A 210 3.69 -14.09 4.81
CA GLY A 210 2.72 -13.32 5.60
C GLY A 210 2.80 -11.80 5.43
N GLY A 211 3.55 -11.31 4.44
CA GLY A 211 3.68 -9.88 4.14
C GLY A 211 2.76 -9.39 3.02
N GLY A 212 3.00 -8.16 2.54
CA GLY A 212 2.15 -7.51 1.53
C GLY A 212 2.23 -8.12 0.12
N ASN A 213 3.32 -8.83 -0.21
CA ASN A 213 3.42 -9.62 -1.42
C ASN A 213 3.97 -11.01 -1.10
N ASN A 214 3.06 -11.98 -1.03
CA ASN A 214 3.33 -13.38 -0.70
C ASN A 214 3.23 -14.32 -1.91
N THR A 215 3.31 -13.79 -3.13
CA THR A 215 3.07 -14.55 -4.38
C THR A 215 4.35 -14.87 -5.16
N ILE A 216 5.50 -14.33 -4.73
CA ILE A 216 6.78 -14.46 -5.46
C ILE A 216 7.57 -15.70 -5.01
N ILE A 217 7.47 -16.10 -3.75
CA ILE A 217 8.26 -17.21 -3.21
C ILE A 217 7.86 -18.53 -3.85
N GLN A 218 8.84 -19.29 -4.33
CA GLN A 218 8.64 -20.58 -4.98
C GLN A 218 9.63 -21.60 -4.47
N ARG A 219 9.18 -22.85 -4.26
CA ARG A 219 10.08 -23.96 -3.95
C ARG A 219 10.95 -24.26 -5.17
N VAL A 220 12.25 -24.47 -4.97
CA VAL A 220 13.19 -24.80 -6.06
C VAL A 220 13.76 -26.21 -5.90
N ALA A 221 13.94 -26.90 -7.03
CA ALA A 221 14.56 -28.23 -7.07
C ALA A 221 16.10 -28.18 -7.06
N ALA A 222 16.67 -27.01 -7.37
CA ALA A 222 18.08 -26.70 -7.27
C ALA A 222 18.23 -25.17 -7.19
N VAL A 223 19.35 -24.70 -6.63
CA VAL A 223 19.72 -23.28 -6.73
C VAL A 223 20.06 -22.96 -8.19
N PRO A 224 19.54 -21.87 -8.78
CA PRO A 224 19.84 -21.53 -10.16
C PRO A 224 21.33 -21.16 -10.32
N ASP A 225 21.93 -21.50 -11.47
CA ASP A 225 23.33 -21.19 -11.78
C ASP A 225 23.64 -19.68 -11.76
N THR A 226 22.61 -18.85 -11.93
CA THR A 226 22.71 -17.39 -11.82
C THR A 226 22.86 -16.88 -10.40
N LEU A 227 22.71 -17.74 -9.39
CA LEU A 227 22.91 -17.44 -7.96
C LEU A 227 23.95 -18.41 -7.38
N PRO A 228 25.26 -18.08 -7.44
CA PRO A 228 26.35 -19.01 -7.12
C PRO A 228 26.56 -19.21 -5.61
N VAL A 229 25.58 -19.80 -4.94
CA VAL A 229 25.65 -20.18 -3.52
C VAL A 229 26.21 -21.59 -3.41
N THR A 230 27.24 -21.77 -2.59
CA THR A 230 27.89 -23.06 -2.35
C THR A 230 27.33 -23.75 -1.11
N ASP A 231 27.48 -25.08 -1.04
CA ASP A 231 27.14 -25.85 0.16
C ASP A 231 27.86 -25.32 1.41
N THR A 232 29.14 -24.97 1.30
CA THR A 232 29.91 -24.40 2.41
C THR A 232 29.30 -23.10 2.92
N LEU A 233 28.86 -22.21 2.02
CA LEU A 233 28.22 -20.94 2.39
C LEU A 233 26.87 -21.20 3.05
N PHE A 234 26.04 -22.05 2.44
CA PHE A 234 24.74 -22.45 2.97
C PHE A 234 24.84 -23.03 4.38
N GLN A 235 25.72 -24.02 4.59
CA GLN A 235 25.93 -24.67 5.89
C GLN A 235 26.37 -23.66 6.95
N LYS A 236 27.27 -22.74 6.58
CA LYS A 236 27.77 -21.70 7.49
C LYS A 236 26.67 -20.70 7.87
N VAL A 237 25.87 -20.24 6.91
CA VAL A 237 24.77 -19.28 7.15
C VAL A 237 23.66 -19.90 8.00
N CYS A 238 23.27 -21.13 7.69
CA CYS A 238 22.14 -21.78 8.37
C CYS A 238 22.54 -22.56 9.64
N GLY A 239 23.83 -22.83 9.84
CA GLY A 239 24.32 -23.65 10.97
C GLY A 239 23.90 -25.12 10.85
N VAL A 240 23.92 -25.68 9.64
CA VAL A 240 23.45 -27.04 9.33
C VAL A 240 24.57 -27.90 8.76
N GLU A 241 25.44 -28.42 9.63
CA GLU A 241 26.56 -29.27 9.21
C GLU A 241 26.08 -30.52 8.44
N GLY A 242 26.80 -30.87 7.37
CA GLY A 242 26.52 -32.07 6.56
C GLY A 242 25.29 -32.00 5.66
N THR A 243 24.47 -30.95 5.73
CA THR A 243 23.33 -30.76 4.83
C THR A 243 23.77 -30.01 3.57
N THR A 244 23.55 -30.60 2.39
CA THR A 244 23.84 -29.95 1.10
C THR A 244 22.61 -29.22 0.57
N LEU A 245 22.81 -28.25 -0.34
CA LEU A 245 21.74 -27.59 -1.07
C LEU A 245 20.89 -28.60 -1.84
N GLU A 246 21.52 -29.61 -2.45
CA GLU A 246 20.81 -30.68 -3.18
C GLU A 246 19.91 -31.49 -2.24
N ALA A 247 20.40 -31.87 -1.06
CA ALA A 247 19.60 -32.59 -0.06
C ALA A 247 18.40 -31.73 0.40
N ALA A 248 18.65 -30.48 0.77
CA ALA A 248 17.60 -29.54 1.18
C ALA A 248 16.55 -29.33 0.07
N ALA A 249 16.96 -29.25 -1.19
CA ALA A 249 16.04 -29.14 -2.33
C ALA A 249 15.19 -30.41 -2.51
N LYS A 250 15.80 -31.60 -2.42
CA LYS A 250 15.10 -32.90 -2.50
C LYS A 250 14.05 -33.06 -1.41
N GLU A 251 14.33 -32.55 -0.22
CA GLU A 251 13.38 -32.53 0.90
C GLU A 251 12.34 -31.39 0.77
N GLY A 252 12.43 -30.59 -0.28
CA GLY A 252 11.51 -29.49 -0.57
C GLY A 252 11.66 -28.29 0.36
N ARG A 253 12.86 -28.08 0.92
CA ARG A 253 13.15 -27.05 1.92
C ARG A 253 13.87 -25.81 1.37
N LEU A 254 14.19 -25.77 0.08
CA LEU A 254 14.75 -24.58 -0.57
C LEU A 254 13.69 -23.79 -1.34
N TYR A 255 13.72 -22.47 -1.16
CA TYR A 255 12.80 -21.53 -1.77
C TYR A 255 13.53 -20.33 -2.35
N LEU A 256 13.04 -19.80 -3.45
CA LEU A 256 13.60 -18.65 -4.15
C LEU A 256 12.52 -17.60 -4.37
N CYS A 257 12.87 -16.34 -4.15
CA CYS A 257 12.17 -15.21 -4.75
C CYS A 257 13.00 -14.68 -5.91
N ASP A 258 12.51 -14.85 -7.13
CA ASP A 258 13.15 -14.34 -8.35
C ASP A 258 12.36 -13.13 -8.89
N TYR A 259 12.98 -11.96 -8.84
CA TYR A 259 12.41 -10.70 -9.28
C TYR A 259 12.83 -10.33 -10.71
N ARG A 260 13.13 -11.31 -11.58
CA ARG A 260 13.50 -11.08 -12.99
C ARG A 260 12.53 -10.23 -13.79
N ILE A 261 11.25 -10.19 -13.40
CA ILE A 261 10.27 -9.29 -14.03
C ILE A 261 10.67 -7.81 -13.94
N LEU A 262 11.53 -7.45 -12.98
CA LEU A 262 12.04 -6.09 -12.80
C LEU A 262 13.32 -5.81 -13.62
N ASP A 263 13.89 -6.83 -14.28
CA ASP A 263 15.13 -6.68 -15.04
C ASP A 263 14.91 -5.78 -16.26
N GLY A 264 15.81 -4.81 -16.43
CA GLY A 264 15.70 -3.81 -17.50
C GLY A 264 14.60 -2.75 -17.33
N ILE A 265 13.86 -2.73 -16.21
CA ILE A 265 12.89 -1.65 -15.97
C ILE A 265 13.64 -0.33 -15.74
N PRO A 266 13.35 0.73 -16.54
CA PRO A 266 14.00 2.02 -16.36
C PRO A 266 13.61 2.63 -15.01
N ALA A 267 14.63 3.08 -14.27
CA ALA A 267 14.38 3.77 -13.02
C ALA A 267 13.82 5.17 -13.30
N GLY A 268 12.77 5.54 -12.57
CA GLY A 268 12.20 6.89 -12.65
C GLY A 268 13.09 7.93 -11.96
N GLU A 269 12.79 9.19 -12.22
CA GLU A 269 13.41 10.34 -11.55
C GLU A 269 12.39 11.03 -10.64
N VAL A 270 12.83 11.51 -9.48
CA VAL A 270 12.00 12.39 -8.62
C VAL A 270 12.87 13.52 -8.08
N PHE A 271 12.50 14.76 -8.38
CA PHE A 271 13.23 15.99 -8.03
C PHE A 271 14.65 16.06 -8.59
N GLY A 272 14.86 15.69 -9.86
CA GLY A 272 16.21 15.68 -10.43
C GLY A 272 17.09 14.54 -9.92
N MET A 273 16.59 13.68 -9.03
CA MET A 273 17.32 12.55 -8.48
C MET A 273 16.87 11.25 -9.12
N ALA A 274 17.83 10.58 -9.77
CA ALA A 274 17.64 9.24 -10.32
C ALA A 274 17.36 8.24 -9.18
N LYS A 275 16.36 7.38 -9.39
CA LYS A 275 16.14 6.20 -8.55
C LYS A 275 17.00 5.05 -9.06
N SER A 276 17.08 3.99 -8.26
CA SER A 276 17.63 2.71 -8.67
C SER A 276 16.55 1.64 -8.56
N VAL A 277 16.50 0.74 -9.55
CA VAL A 277 15.66 -0.46 -9.55
C VAL A 277 16.59 -1.66 -9.68
N THR A 278 16.34 -2.69 -8.87
CA THR A 278 17.09 -3.94 -8.89
C THR A 278 16.16 -5.10 -9.25
N ALA A 279 16.73 -6.18 -9.80
CA ALA A 279 16.03 -7.41 -10.12
C ALA A 279 16.64 -8.58 -9.32
N PRO A 280 16.45 -8.60 -7.99
CA PRO A 280 17.19 -9.49 -7.13
C PRO A 280 16.75 -10.96 -7.23
N LEU A 281 17.65 -11.83 -6.80
CA LEU A 281 17.41 -13.23 -6.45
C LEU A 281 17.63 -13.37 -4.94
N ALA A 282 16.65 -13.89 -4.22
CA ALA A 282 16.75 -14.13 -2.77
C ALA A 282 16.44 -15.60 -2.45
N LEU A 283 17.41 -16.31 -1.90
CA LEU A 283 17.32 -17.73 -1.55
C LEU A 283 16.99 -17.89 -0.07
N PHE A 284 16.10 -18.82 0.24
CA PHE A 284 15.63 -19.12 1.58
C PHE A 284 15.67 -20.63 1.85
N TYR A 285 15.90 -20.98 3.11
CA TYR A 285 15.85 -22.35 3.61
C TYR A 285 14.80 -22.48 4.71
N LEU A 286 13.92 -23.46 4.56
CA LEU A 286 13.00 -23.86 5.61
C LEU A 286 13.73 -24.81 6.56
N GLN A 287 14.28 -24.26 7.64
CA GLN A 287 14.93 -25.05 8.67
C GLN A 287 13.89 -25.82 9.49
N PRO A 288 13.97 -27.16 9.60
CA PRO A 288 13.04 -27.93 10.41
C PRO A 288 13.12 -27.54 11.90
N GLY A 289 11.97 -27.35 12.55
CA GLY A 289 11.86 -27.10 14.00
C GLY A 289 11.20 -28.24 14.77
N GLY A 290 11.15 -29.45 14.19
CA GLY A 290 10.49 -30.60 14.82
C GLY A 290 8.97 -30.42 14.94
N THR A 291 8.44 -30.48 16.16
CA THR A 291 7.00 -30.39 16.45
C THR A 291 6.43 -28.98 16.34
N GLU A 292 7.26 -27.94 16.34
CA GLU A 292 6.83 -26.53 16.33
C GLU A 292 6.68 -25.95 14.90
N GLY A 293 6.89 -26.79 13.87
CA GLY A 293 6.98 -26.32 12.49
C GLY A 293 8.37 -25.77 12.16
N GLY A 294 8.65 -25.59 10.87
CA GLY A 294 9.93 -25.07 10.40
C GLY A 294 10.02 -23.54 10.41
N VAL A 295 11.24 -23.01 10.41
CA VAL A 295 11.52 -21.57 10.31
C VAL A 295 12.13 -21.26 8.96
N LEU A 296 11.52 -20.34 8.21
CA LEU A 296 12.08 -19.86 6.94
C LEU A 296 13.19 -18.86 7.22
N ARG A 297 14.40 -19.13 6.72
CA ARG A 297 15.59 -18.29 6.93
C ARG A 297 16.14 -17.81 5.59
N PRO A 298 16.54 -16.53 5.46
CA PRO A 298 17.26 -16.07 4.28
C PRO A 298 18.67 -16.65 4.28
N ILE A 299 19.14 -17.07 3.10
CA ILE A 299 20.48 -17.63 2.89
C ILE A 299 21.37 -16.60 2.21
N ALA A 300 20.87 -16.06 1.09
CA ALA A 300 21.65 -15.27 0.17
C ALA A 300 20.76 -14.33 -0.66
N ILE A 301 21.27 -13.14 -0.97
CA ILE A 301 20.65 -12.17 -1.87
C ILE A 301 21.68 -11.72 -2.91
N GLN A 302 21.31 -11.77 -4.19
CA GLN A 302 22.05 -11.15 -5.29
C GLN A 302 21.18 -10.05 -5.89
N LEU A 303 21.69 -8.83 -6.04
CA LEU A 303 20.88 -7.67 -6.46
C LEU A 303 20.55 -7.61 -7.95
N GLY A 304 21.12 -8.51 -8.76
CA GLY A 304 20.84 -8.60 -10.19
C GLY A 304 20.78 -10.04 -10.69
N GLN A 305 20.37 -10.20 -11.94
CA GLN A 305 20.12 -11.51 -12.55
C GLN A 305 21.39 -12.21 -13.06
N ARG A 306 22.50 -11.49 -13.17
CA ARG A 306 23.80 -12.02 -13.61
C ARG A 306 24.76 -11.99 -12.41
N PRO A 307 25.48 -13.08 -12.13
CA PRO A 307 26.47 -13.10 -11.07
C PRO A 307 27.70 -12.28 -11.47
N ASP A 308 28.17 -11.42 -10.57
CA ASP A 308 29.40 -10.64 -10.72
C ASP A 308 29.97 -10.32 -9.34
N SER A 309 31.28 -10.41 -9.14
CA SER A 309 31.89 -10.23 -7.81
C SER A 309 31.88 -8.79 -7.31
N GLU A 310 31.72 -7.80 -8.20
CA GLU A 310 31.75 -6.38 -7.86
C GLU A 310 30.39 -5.71 -8.07
N GLN A 311 29.74 -5.96 -9.20
CA GLN A 311 28.49 -5.28 -9.60
C GLN A 311 27.26 -5.88 -8.91
N THR A 312 27.23 -7.21 -8.81
CA THR A 312 26.08 -7.96 -8.27
C THR A 312 26.59 -9.13 -7.42
N PRO A 313 27.37 -8.87 -6.35
CA PRO A 313 27.86 -9.92 -5.48
C PRO A 313 26.70 -10.59 -4.75
N VAL A 314 26.96 -11.80 -4.27
CA VAL A 314 26.07 -12.51 -3.36
C VAL A 314 26.32 -12.03 -1.93
N PHE A 315 25.30 -11.47 -1.30
CA PHE A 315 25.29 -11.08 0.10
C PHE A 315 24.59 -12.13 0.95
N THR A 316 25.05 -12.28 2.19
CA THR A 316 24.54 -13.24 3.18
C THR A 316 24.42 -12.57 4.55
N PRO A 317 23.72 -13.19 5.52
CA PRO A 317 23.68 -12.72 6.91
C PRO A 317 25.06 -12.54 7.58
N LEU A 318 26.13 -13.05 6.98
CA LEU A 318 27.50 -12.93 7.49
C LEU A 318 28.19 -11.62 7.05
N ASP A 319 27.58 -10.83 6.16
CA ASP A 319 28.19 -9.64 5.54
C ASP A 319 27.94 -8.32 6.30
N GLY A 320 27.39 -8.41 7.52
CA GLY A 320 27.24 -7.27 8.43
C GLY A 320 26.34 -6.18 7.86
N ILE A 321 26.80 -4.92 7.83
CA ILE A 321 26.01 -3.76 7.34
C ILE A 321 25.61 -3.90 5.85
N LYS A 322 26.32 -4.72 5.06
CA LYS A 322 25.98 -4.95 3.65
C LYS A 322 24.72 -5.82 3.48
N TRP A 323 24.41 -6.63 4.49
CA TRP A 323 23.20 -7.44 4.59
C TRP A 323 22.04 -6.59 5.11
#